data_AF-A0A8H7UK60-F1
#
_entry.id   AF-A0A8H7UK60-F1
#
_cell.length_a   1.000
_cell.length_b   1.000
_cell.length_c   1.000
_cell.angle_alpha   90.00
_cell.angle_beta   90.00
_cell.angle_gamma   90.00
#
_symmetry.space_group_name_H-M   'P 1'
#
loop_
_entity.id
_entity.type
_entity.pdbx_description
1 polymer ?
#
loop_
_entity_poly.entity_id
_entity_poly.type
_entity_poly.pdbx_seq_one_letter_code
_entity_poly.pdbx_strand_id
1 'polypeptide(L)'
;PKYPPRKSPLVKVKWWRCLLDEAQMVESTVAATAEMARLIPRHYSWAVTGTPMSTGYNDLYGLFLFLGIIPSCATPASFTALYRNSDLFYQFLDLTARVIRRNAKKTVQDQVIIPLQRRKVVHISFSQFEQHYYDDLWSQCCRSTDLEWLEANNWGEGENLTTVQKSRINQMMAELRNWVSWISADRNQRI
;
A
#
# COMPACT_ATOMS: atom_id res chain seq x y z
N PRO A 1 -9.11 14.76 -40.39
CA PRO A 1 -9.53 13.48 -39.75
C PRO A 1 -8.66 13.14 -38.54
N LYS A 2 -9.23 13.13 -37.31
CA LYS A 2 -8.51 12.69 -36.10
C LYS A 2 -8.37 11.16 -36.13
N TYR A 3 -7.14 10.65 -36.12
CA TYR A 3 -6.90 9.22 -36.01
C TYR A 3 -7.47 8.67 -34.69
N PRO A 4 -8.17 7.52 -34.70
CA PRO A 4 -8.65 6.92 -33.47
C PRO A 4 -7.44 6.53 -32.60
N PRO A 5 -7.54 6.73 -31.27
CA PRO A 5 -6.45 6.37 -30.36
C PRO A 5 -6.13 4.87 -30.48
N ARG A 6 -4.83 4.55 -30.50
CA ARG A 6 -4.36 3.17 -30.63
C ARG A 6 -4.79 2.38 -29.39
N LYS A 7 -5.73 1.45 -29.57
CA LYS A 7 -6.12 0.51 -28.51
C LYS A 7 -5.00 -0.49 -28.22
N SER A 8 -4.75 -0.75 -26.94
CA SER A 8 -3.78 -1.75 -26.49
C SER A 8 -4.06 -3.13 -27.14
N PRO A 9 -3.04 -3.90 -27.54
CA PRO A 9 -3.24 -5.26 -28.02
C PRO A 9 -3.97 -6.16 -27.01
N LEU A 10 -3.78 -5.90 -25.71
CA LEU A 10 -4.41 -6.67 -24.64
C LEU A 10 -5.93 -6.64 -24.69
N VAL A 11 -6.52 -5.53 -25.13
CA VAL A 11 -7.99 -5.38 -25.23
C VAL A 11 -8.57 -5.91 -26.54
N LYS A 12 -7.71 -6.32 -27.50
CA LYS A 12 -8.12 -6.83 -28.81
C LYS A 12 -8.24 -8.35 -28.84
N VAL A 13 -7.72 -9.04 -27.83
CA VAL A 13 -7.71 -10.50 -27.73
C VAL A 13 -8.59 -10.91 -26.57
N LYS A 14 -9.41 -11.96 -26.77
CA LYS A 14 -10.14 -12.58 -25.67
C LYS A 14 -9.26 -13.61 -24.99
N TRP A 15 -8.86 -13.30 -23.76
CA TRP A 15 -8.01 -14.16 -22.97
C TRP A 15 -8.80 -15.30 -22.34
N TRP A 16 -8.21 -16.48 -22.25
CA TRP A 16 -8.80 -17.55 -21.46
C TRP A 16 -8.79 -17.20 -19.97
N ARG A 17 -7.70 -16.60 -19.47
CA ARG A 17 -7.54 -16.25 -18.06
C ARG A 17 -6.74 -14.97 -17.90
N CYS A 18 -7.16 -14.13 -16.95
CA CYS A 18 -6.37 -13.02 -16.45
C CYS A 18 -6.13 -13.20 -14.95
N LEU A 19 -4.90 -12.99 -14.51
CA LEU A 19 -4.51 -13.04 -13.10
C LEU A 19 -4.01 -11.67 -12.66
N LEU A 20 -4.53 -11.18 -11.55
CA LEU A 20 -4.03 -10.01 -10.85
C LEU A 20 -3.17 -10.51 -9.69
N ASP A 21 -1.86 -10.29 -9.76
CA ASP A 21 -0.93 -10.64 -8.68
C ASP A 21 -0.69 -9.44 -7.77
N GLU A 22 -0.42 -9.70 -6.50
CA GLU A 22 -0.30 -8.69 -5.43
C GLU A 22 -1.43 -7.66 -5.47
N ALA A 23 -2.67 -8.16 -5.48
CA ALA A 23 -3.86 -7.35 -5.71
C ALA A 23 -4.00 -6.12 -4.79
N GLN A 24 -3.41 -6.17 -3.59
CA GLN A 24 -3.36 -5.04 -2.66
C GLN A 24 -2.47 -3.88 -3.13
N MET A 25 -1.45 -4.12 -3.96
CA MET A 25 -0.62 -3.02 -4.50
C MET A 25 -1.39 -2.16 -5.49
N VAL A 26 -2.51 -2.68 -5.99
CA VAL A 26 -3.45 -1.96 -6.83
C VAL A 26 -4.41 -1.13 -5.96
N GLU A 27 -4.43 -1.31 -4.63
CA GLU A 27 -5.37 -0.66 -3.67
C GLU A 27 -5.23 0.86 -3.49
N SER A 28 -4.04 1.42 -3.73
CA SER A 28 -3.85 2.88 -3.70
C SER A 28 -4.21 3.56 -5.03
N THR A 29 -4.39 2.77 -6.10
CA THR A 29 -4.60 3.23 -7.50
C THR A 29 -5.86 2.62 -8.14
N VAL A 30 -6.74 2.03 -7.32
CA VAL A 30 -7.72 0.97 -7.69
C VAL A 30 -8.64 1.32 -8.82
N ALA A 31 -9.22 2.51 -8.80
CA ALA A 31 -10.27 2.81 -9.76
C ALA A 31 -9.70 2.70 -11.18
N ALA A 32 -8.57 3.36 -11.46
CA ALA A 32 -8.01 3.40 -12.80
C ALA A 32 -7.45 2.04 -13.27
N THR A 33 -6.71 1.33 -12.42
CA THR A 33 -6.06 0.06 -12.81
C THR A 33 -7.07 -1.07 -12.90
N ALA A 34 -8.02 -1.18 -11.96
CA ALA A 34 -9.08 -2.18 -12.03
C ALA A 34 -10.05 -1.88 -13.19
N GLU A 35 -10.36 -0.61 -13.46
CA GLU A 35 -11.15 -0.21 -14.64
C GLU A 35 -10.42 -0.54 -15.94
N MET A 36 -9.11 -0.28 -16.03
CA MET A 36 -8.33 -0.63 -17.22
C MET A 36 -8.24 -2.14 -17.39
N ALA A 37 -7.94 -2.87 -16.33
CA ALA A 37 -7.87 -4.32 -16.35
C ALA A 37 -9.23 -4.94 -16.73
N ARG A 38 -10.37 -4.32 -16.39
CA ARG A 38 -11.70 -4.73 -16.85
C ARG A 38 -11.86 -4.64 -18.37
N LEU A 39 -11.17 -3.71 -19.04
CA LEU A 39 -11.24 -3.59 -20.50
C LEU A 39 -10.64 -4.81 -21.22
N ILE A 40 -9.86 -5.64 -20.53
CA ILE A 40 -9.25 -6.86 -21.08
C ILE A 40 -10.33 -7.96 -21.18
N PRO A 41 -10.77 -8.33 -22.39
CA PRO A 41 -11.79 -9.37 -22.56
C PRO A 41 -11.25 -10.72 -22.09
N ARG A 42 -12.01 -11.43 -21.25
CA ARG A 42 -11.56 -12.68 -20.61
C ARG A 42 -12.68 -13.67 -20.34
N HIS A 43 -12.33 -14.95 -20.21
CA HIS A 43 -13.23 -16.00 -19.71
C HIS A 43 -13.14 -16.15 -18.19
N TYR A 44 -11.93 -16.23 -17.64
CA TYR A 44 -11.70 -16.38 -16.20
C TYR A 44 -10.85 -15.24 -15.65
N SER A 45 -11.12 -14.85 -14.40
CA SER A 45 -10.37 -13.82 -13.67
C SER A 45 -10.05 -14.30 -12.28
N TRP A 46 -8.80 -14.09 -11.85
CA TRP A 46 -8.28 -14.54 -10.58
C TRP A 46 -7.48 -13.40 -9.95
N ALA A 47 -7.62 -13.19 -8.65
CA ALA A 47 -6.83 -12.24 -7.90
C ALA A 47 -6.06 -13.01 -6.82
N VAL A 48 -4.75 -12.79 -6.76
CA VAL A 48 -3.84 -13.40 -5.79
C VAL A 48 -3.27 -12.29 -4.92
N THR A 49 -3.41 -12.43 -3.61
CA THR A 49 -2.98 -11.42 -2.64
C THR A 49 -2.78 -12.06 -1.27
N GLY A 50 -1.71 -11.66 -0.58
CA GLY A 50 -1.48 -12.02 0.83
C GLY A 50 -2.40 -11.26 1.80
N THR A 51 -2.89 -10.09 1.40
CA THR A 51 -3.63 -9.13 2.24
C THR A 51 -4.77 -8.49 1.43
N PRO A 52 -5.89 -9.21 1.21
CA PRO A 52 -7.00 -8.72 0.37
C PRO A 52 -7.80 -7.55 0.95
N MET A 53 -7.54 -7.17 2.20
CA MET A 53 -8.17 -6.04 2.89
C MET A 53 -7.09 -5.38 3.73
N SER A 54 -6.68 -4.18 3.34
CA SER A 54 -5.66 -3.40 4.04
C SER A 54 -6.29 -2.39 4.99
N THR A 55 -7.37 -1.72 4.56
CA THR A 55 -8.08 -0.66 5.29
C THR A 55 -9.52 -1.05 5.64
N GLY A 56 -10.15 -1.93 4.87
CA GLY A 56 -11.48 -2.46 5.16
C GLY A 56 -12.20 -3.08 3.97
N TYR A 57 -13.52 -3.26 4.08
CA TYR A 57 -14.31 -3.92 3.03
C TYR A 57 -14.34 -3.17 1.71
N ASN A 58 -14.11 -1.86 1.69
CA ASN A 58 -14.08 -1.05 0.47
C ASN A 58 -12.99 -1.49 -0.52
N ASP A 59 -11.92 -2.06 -0.01
CA ASP A 59 -10.80 -2.56 -0.81
C ASP A 59 -11.24 -3.68 -1.76
N LEU A 60 -12.28 -4.44 -1.37
CA LEU A 60 -12.86 -5.51 -2.18
C LEU A 60 -13.64 -5.00 -3.39
N TYR A 61 -14.03 -3.73 -3.45
CA TYR A 61 -14.83 -3.18 -4.54
C TYR A 61 -14.12 -3.32 -5.89
N GLY A 62 -12.87 -2.84 -5.97
CA GLY A 62 -12.08 -2.93 -7.20
C GLY A 62 -11.78 -4.36 -7.60
N LEU A 63 -11.54 -5.22 -6.60
CA LEU A 63 -11.32 -6.64 -6.82
C LEU A 63 -12.56 -7.32 -7.38
N PHE A 64 -13.74 -7.04 -6.82
CA PHE A 64 -14.99 -7.65 -7.28
C PHE A 64 -15.39 -7.15 -8.67
N LEU A 65 -15.09 -5.89 -9.00
CA LEU A 65 -15.22 -5.38 -10.36
C LEU A 65 -14.28 -6.10 -11.33
N PHE A 66 -13.01 -6.28 -10.97
CA PHE A 66 -12.05 -7.01 -11.79
C PHE A 66 -12.46 -8.48 -11.96
N LEU A 67 -12.93 -9.12 -10.89
CA LEU A 67 -13.38 -10.51 -10.93
C LEU A 67 -14.70 -10.71 -11.70
N GLY A 68 -15.40 -9.62 -12.02
CA GLY A 68 -16.70 -9.66 -12.69
C GLY A 68 -17.82 -10.22 -11.80
N ILE A 69 -17.65 -10.14 -10.48
CA ILE A 69 -18.63 -10.62 -9.48
C ILE A 69 -19.76 -9.60 -9.33
N ILE A 70 -19.42 -8.31 -9.36
CA ILE A 70 -20.39 -7.22 -9.32
C ILE A 70 -20.52 -6.56 -10.70
N PRO A 71 -21.69 -5.98 -11.02
CA PRO A 71 -21.90 -5.32 -12.31
C PRO A 71 -20.91 -4.20 -12.57
N SER A 72 -20.57 -4.00 -13.84
CA SER A 72 -19.69 -2.91 -14.29
C SER A 72 -20.23 -1.50 -14.01
N CYS A 73 -21.53 -1.38 -13.72
CA CYS A 73 -22.23 -0.16 -13.34
C CYS A 73 -22.38 0.03 -11.82
N ALA A 74 -21.93 -0.94 -11.01
CA ALA A 74 -21.93 -0.79 -9.57
C ALA A 74 -21.07 0.42 -9.18
N THR A 75 -21.54 1.18 -8.20
CA THR A 75 -20.80 2.33 -7.66
C THR A 75 -20.21 1.98 -6.29
N PRO A 76 -19.16 2.68 -5.83
CA PRO A 76 -18.62 2.49 -4.49
C PRO A 76 -19.68 2.65 -3.39
N ALA A 77 -20.66 3.55 -3.59
CA ALA A 77 -21.77 3.76 -2.66
C ALA A 77 -22.70 2.54 -2.60
N SER A 78 -23.09 2.00 -3.76
CA SER A 78 -23.91 0.77 -3.81
C SER A 78 -23.19 -0.44 -3.22
N PHE A 79 -21.86 -0.52 -3.39
CA PHE A 79 -21.05 -1.58 -2.81
C PHE A 79 -20.95 -1.42 -1.28
N THR A 80 -20.73 -0.20 -0.80
CA THR A 80 -20.73 0.12 0.64
C THR A 80 -22.04 -0.27 1.31
N ALA A 81 -23.16 -0.09 0.63
CA ALA A 81 -24.47 -0.46 1.14
C ALA A 81 -24.61 -1.98 1.40
N LEU A 82 -23.90 -2.83 0.65
CA LEU A 82 -23.97 -4.29 0.81
C LEU A 82 -23.51 -4.77 2.19
N TYR A 83 -22.50 -4.11 2.76
CA TYR A 83 -21.96 -4.51 4.05
C TYR A 83 -22.33 -3.57 5.21
N ARG A 84 -22.86 -2.38 4.93
CA ARG A 84 -23.39 -1.47 5.96
C ARG A 84 -24.86 -1.72 6.31
N ASN A 85 -25.64 -2.27 5.38
CA ASN A 85 -27.02 -2.65 5.66
C ASN A 85 -27.05 -4.02 6.36
N SER A 86 -27.67 -4.10 7.55
CA SER A 86 -27.80 -5.33 8.32
C SER A 86 -28.46 -6.47 7.53
N ASP A 87 -29.45 -6.14 6.70
CA ASP A 87 -30.25 -7.12 5.97
C ASP A 87 -29.47 -7.77 4.81
N LEU A 88 -28.50 -7.04 4.27
CA LEU A 88 -27.65 -7.48 3.16
C LEU A 88 -26.31 -8.06 3.63
N PHE A 89 -25.89 -7.74 4.86
CA PHE A 89 -24.58 -8.13 5.38
C PHE A 89 -24.37 -9.64 5.36
N TYR A 90 -25.38 -10.44 5.71
CA TYR A 90 -25.27 -11.90 5.65
C TYR A 90 -25.05 -12.41 4.22
N GLN A 91 -25.72 -11.81 3.23
CA GLN A 91 -25.55 -12.16 1.81
C GLN A 91 -24.17 -11.76 1.30
N PHE A 92 -23.66 -10.60 1.75
CA PHE A 92 -22.30 -10.17 1.48
C PHE A 92 -21.26 -11.13 2.07
N LEU A 93 -21.46 -11.60 3.30
CA LEU A 93 -20.59 -12.59 3.93
C LEU A 93 -20.63 -13.95 3.21
N ASP A 94 -21.81 -14.45 2.83
CA ASP A 94 -21.92 -15.70 2.07
C ASP A 94 -21.25 -15.59 0.69
N LEU A 95 -21.43 -14.48 -0.01
CA LEU A 95 -20.76 -14.20 -1.29
C LEU A 95 -19.24 -14.19 -1.12
N THR A 96 -18.73 -13.41 -0.17
CA THR A 96 -17.29 -13.32 0.09
C THR A 96 -16.70 -14.67 0.49
N ALA A 97 -17.41 -15.47 1.29
CA ALA A 97 -16.99 -16.82 1.68
C ALA A 97 -16.95 -17.83 0.51
N ARG A 98 -17.79 -17.65 -0.52
CA ARG A 98 -17.77 -18.51 -1.72
C ARG A 98 -16.66 -18.13 -2.70
N VAL A 99 -16.38 -16.83 -2.82
CA VAL A 99 -15.42 -16.29 -3.79
C VAL A 99 -13.99 -16.33 -3.24
N ILE A 100 -13.81 -15.95 -1.99
CA ILE A 100 -12.48 -15.76 -1.39
C ILE A 100 -12.06 -17.05 -0.69
N ARG A 101 -10.84 -17.50 -0.99
CA ARG A 101 -10.18 -18.59 -0.29
C ARG A 101 -8.93 -18.05 0.38
N ARG A 102 -8.86 -18.13 1.72
CA ARG A 102 -7.71 -17.71 2.52
C ARG A 102 -7.33 -18.85 3.46
N ASN A 103 -6.08 -19.31 3.34
CA ASN A 103 -5.50 -20.28 4.27
C ASN A 103 -4.57 -19.53 5.23
N ALA A 104 -4.71 -19.78 6.54
CA ALA A 104 -3.78 -19.25 7.52
C ALA A 104 -2.48 -20.08 7.49
N LYS A 105 -1.33 -19.44 7.73
CA LYS A 105 -0.02 -20.13 7.80
C LYS A 105 -0.05 -21.31 8.78
N LYS A 106 -0.72 -21.14 9.93
CA LYS A 106 -0.91 -22.20 10.93
C LYS A 106 -1.66 -23.41 10.38
N THR A 107 -2.62 -23.21 9.48
CA THR A 107 -3.45 -24.28 8.88
C THR A 107 -2.70 -25.10 7.84
N VAL A 108 -1.68 -24.51 7.19
CA VAL A 108 -0.88 -25.16 6.14
C VAL A 108 0.56 -25.44 6.58
N GLN A 109 0.87 -25.28 7.87
CA GLN A 109 2.23 -25.39 8.40
C GLN A 109 2.81 -26.79 8.14
N ASP A 110 1.99 -27.83 8.29
CA ASP A 110 2.40 -29.22 8.08
C ASP A 110 2.47 -29.59 6.58
N GLN A 111 1.91 -28.74 5.71
CA GLN A 111 1.88 -28.95 4.26
C GLN A 111 3.01 -28.21 3.53
N VAL A 112 3.65 -27.24 4.19
CA VAL A 112 4.69 -26.39 3.60
C VAL A 112 5.98 -26.58 4.39
N ILE A 113 6.90 -27.36 3.81
CA ILE A 113 8.28 -27.43 4.29
C ILE A 113 8.98 -26.12 3.90
N ILE A 114 8.86 -25.10 4.75
CA ILE A 114 9.56 -23.83 4.54
C ILE A 114 11.04 -24.06 4.84
N PRO A 115 11.95 -23.86 3.88
CA PRO A 115 13.38 -23.96 4.15
C PRO A 115 13.80 -22.89 5.17
N LEU A 116 14.82 -23.18 5.96
CA LEU A 116 15.38 -22.24 6.94
C LEU A 116 15.70 -20.88 6.29
N GLN A 117 15.05 -19.83 6.76
CA GLN A 117 15.30 -18.46 6.32
C GLN A 117 16.67 -18.01 6.85
N ARG A 118 17.59 -17.64 5.95
CA ARG A 118 18.90 -17.05 6.32
C ARG A 118 18.88 -15.56 6.02
N ARG A 119 19.02 -14.73 7.06
CA ARG A 119 19.20 -13.27 6.90
C ARG A 119 20.69 -12.97 6.73
N LYS A 120 21.07 -12.36 5.62
CA LYS A 120 22.41 -11.78 5.41
C LYS A 120 22.28 -10.27 5.32
N VAL A 121 22.97 -9.56 6.20
CA VAL A 121 23.07 -8.10 6.13
C VAL A 121 24.34 -7.78 5.35
N VAL A 122 24.20 -7.07 4.23
CA VAL A 122 25.33 -6.59 3.43
C VAL A 122 25.44 -5.09 3.68
N HIS A 123 26.52 -4.68 4.32
CA HIS A 123 26.83 -3.26 4.49
C HIS A 123 27.40 -2.73 3.17
N ILE A 124 26.82 -1.63 2.70
CA ILE A 124 27.28 -0.92 1.50
C ILE A 124 27.81 0.43 1.99
N SER A 125 29.02 0.79 1.58
CA SER A 125 29.58 2.10 1.83
C SER A 125 29.04 3.09 0.81
N PHE A 126 28.78 4.33 1.22
CA PHE A 126 28.47 5.40 0.29
C PHE A 126 29.65 5.65 -0.65
N SER A 127 29.34 6.01 -1.90
CA SER A 127 30.32 6.66 -2.78
C SER A 127 30.72 8.03 -2.21
N GLN A 128 31.83 8.60 -2.68
CA GLN A 128 32.27 9.92 -2.23
C GLN A 128 31.21 11.01 -2.44
N PHE A 129 30.48 10.95 -3.56
CA PHE A 129 29.41 11.91 -3.85
C PHE A 129 28.21 11.73 -2.91
N GLU A 130 27.77 10.48 -2.69
CA GLU A 130 26.68 10.18 -1.76
C GLU A 130 27.03 10.56 -0.32
N GLN A 131 28.29 10.34 0.09
CA GLN A 131 28.77 10.73 1.42
C GLN A 131 28.74 12.25 1.58
N HIS A 132 29.28 13.01 0.62
CA HIS A 132 29.23 14.47 0.67
C HIS A 132 27.80 14.99 0.72
N TYR A 133 26.91 14.44 -0.11
CA TYR A 133 25.50 14.82 -0.13
C TYR A 133 24.80 14.47 1.20
N TYR A 134 25.11 13.30 1.78
CA TYR A 134 24.60 12.90 3.08
C TYR A 134 25.09 13.85 4.19
N ASP A 135 26.37 14.22 4.18
CA ASP A 135 26.96 15.13 5.18
C ASP A 135 26.35 16.54 5.09
N ASP A 136 26.05 17.02 3.87
CA ASP A 136 25.34 18.27 3.64
C ASP A 136 23.90 18.22 4.18
N LEU A 137 23.17 17.13 3.90
CA LEU A 137 21.82 16.91 4.41
C LEU A 137 21.80 16.82 5.94
N TRP A 138 22.76 16.08 6.52
CA TRP A 138 22.93 15.94 7.95
C TRP A 138 23.17 17.31 8.61
N SER A 139 24.08 18.11 8.04
CA SER A 139 24.39 19.45 8.52
C SER A 139 23.20 20.41 8.43
N GLN A 140 22.33 20.25 7.43
CA GLN A 140 21.08 21.02 7.34
C GLN A 140 20.06 20.57 8.38
N CYS A 141 19.91 19.26 8.56
CA CYS A 141 19.04 18.67 9.58
C CYS A 141 19.42 19.18 10.97
N CYS A 142 20.68 19.02 11.38
CA CYS A 142 21.21 19.51 12.67
C CYS A 142 21.01 21.02 12.88
N ARG A 143 21.03 21.84 11.83
CA ARG A 143 20.75 23.29 11.95
C ARG A 143 19.28 23.59 12.16
N SER A 144 18.40 22.81 11.53
CA SER A 144 16.96 22.98 11.67
C SER A 144 16.41 22.37 12.96
N THR A 145 17.06 21.32 13.47
CA THR A 145 16.61 20.57 14.65
C THR A 145 17.71 20.52 15.70
N ASP A 146 17.40 20.90 16.93
CA ASP A 146 18.33 20.87 18.07
C ASP A 146 18.51 19.43 18.61
N LEU A 147 19.16 18.56 17.83
CA LEU A 147 19.28 17.13 18.12
C LEU A 147 20.02 16.85 19.43
N GLU A 148 21.02 17.68 19.77
CA GLU A 148 21.76 17.59 21.03
C GLU A 148 20.82 17.77 22.23
N TRP A 149 19.89 18.74 22.14
CA TRP A 149 18.88 18.92 23.18
C TRP A 149 17.90 17.73 23.25
N LEU A 150 17.48 17.15 22.12
CA LEU A 150 16.62 15.94 22.11
C LEU A 150 17.31 14.74 22.76
N GLU A 151 18.58 14.51 22.42
CA GLU A 151 19.38 13.41 22.96
C GLU A 151 19.60 13.59 24.46
N ALA A 152 19.94 14.81 24.90
CA ALA A 152 20.06 15.14 26.32
C ALA A 152 18.74 14.97 27.11
N ASN A 153 17.59 15.00 26.44
CA ASN A 153 16.26 14.79 27.04
C ASN A 153 15.67 13.40 26.72
N ASN A 154 16.51 12.42 26.32
CA ASN A 154 16.10 11.05 26.01
C ASN A 154 14.90 10.97 25.06
N TRP A 155 14.84 11.84 24.05
CA TRP A 155 13.75 11.85 23.06
C TRP A 155 12.33 11.99 23.64
N GLY A 156 12.22 12.44 24.90
CA GLY A 156 10.94 12.56 25.59
C GLY A 156 10.47 11.32 26.35
N GLU A 157 11.31 10.30 26.55
CA GLU A 157 10.96 9.06 27.27
C GLU A 157 10.90 9.22 28.82
N GLY A 158 10.76 10.44 29.34
CA GLY A 158 10.71 10.72 30.78
C GLY A 158 9.31 11.04 31.32
N GLU A 159 8.93 10.47 32.47
CA GLU A 159 7.59 10.64 33.07
C GLU A 159 7.28 12.06 33.61
N ASN A 160 8.28 12.94 33.75
CA ASN A 160 8.12 14.28 34.35
C ASN A 160 8.56 15.44 33.42
N LEU A 161 8.12 15.44 32.16
CA LEU A 161 8.36 16.56 31.25
C LEU A 161 7.38 17.71 31.50
N THR A 162 7.91 18.93 31.65
CA THR A 162 7.10 20.15 31.73
C THR A 162 6.33 20.38 30.43
N THR A 163 5.22 21.14 30.48
CA THR A 163 4.42 21.50 29.30
C THR A 163 5.25 22.19 28.21
N VAL A 164 6.24 23.00 28.61
CA VAL A 164 7.16 23.69 27.69
C VAL A 164 8.10 22.69 26.99
N GLN A 165 8.67 21.74 27.74
CA GLN A 165 9.50 20.68 27.16
C GLN A 165 8.71 19.79 26.19
N LYS A 166 7.47 19.40 26.55
CA LYS A 166 6.58 18.64 25.66
C LYS A 166 6.28 19.39 24.37
N SER A 167 6.01 20.70 24.45
CA SER A 167 5.78 21.54 23.27
C SER A 167 6.99 21.58 22.35
N ARG A 168 8.19 21.79 22.92
CA ARG A 168 9.45 21.82 22.17
C ARG A 168 9.76 20.48 21.50
N ILE A 169 9.58 19.36 22.21
CA ILE A 169 9.76 18.00 21.65
C ILE A 169 8.80 17.80 20.47
N ASN A 170 7.52 18.15 20.62
CA ASN A 170 6.53 18.01 19.55
C ASN A 170 6.88 18.85 18.32
N GLN A 171 7.38 20.07 18.52
CA GLN A 171 7.86 20.92 17.43
C GLN A 171 9.03 20.25 16.69
N MET A 172 10.04 19.78 17.41
CA MET A 172 11.23 19.16 16.80
C MET A 172 10.89 17.84 16.11
N MET A 173 9.99 17.04 16.69
CA MET A 173 9.49 15.82 16.06
C MET A 173 8.68 16.13 14.79
N ALA A 174 7.98 17.27 14.74
CA ALA A 174 7.29 17.71 13.52
C ALA A 174 8.31 18.12 12.42
N GLU A 175 9.38 18.81 12.79
CA GLU A 175 10.48 19.17 11.87
C GLU A 175 11.18 17.92 11.33
N LEU A 176 11.49 16.94 12.18
CA LEU A 176 12.06 15.65 11.74
C LEU A 176 11.12 14.88 10.80
N ARG A 177 9.81 14.88 11.08
CA ARG A 177 8.81 14.27 10.18
C ARG A 177 8.77 14.99 8.82
N ASN A 178 8.93 16.31 8.81
CA ASN A 178 9.01 17.07 7.56
C ASN A 178 10.27 16.71 6.75
N TRP A 179 11.40 16.48 7.40
CA TRP A 179 12.60 15.96 6.72
C TRP A 179 12.37 14.58 6.11
N VAL A 180 11.76 13.66 6.86
CA VAL A 180 11.45 12.31 6.35
C VAL A 180 10.44 12.36 5.19
N SER A 181 9.42 13.21 5.29
CA SER A 181 8.41 13.36 4.23
C SER A 181 9.00 14.03 2.99
N TRP A 182 9.86 15.04 3.14
CA TRP A 182 10.60 15.66 2.03
C TRP A 182 11.48 14.64 1.29
N ILE A 183 12.23 13.80 2.01
CA ILE A 183 13.03 12.72 1.39
C ILE A 183 12.13 11.77 0.58
N SER A 184 10.95 11.45 1.10
CA SER A 184 10.00 10.58 0.39
C SER A 184 9.39 11.24 -0.85
N ALA A 185 9.22 12.57 -0.85
CA ALA A 185 8.67 13.34 -1.96
C ALA A 185 9.70 13.61 -3.07
N ASP A 186 10.96 13.93 -2.74
CA ASP A 186 12.05 14.12 -3.72
C ASP A 186 12.32 12.82 -4.49
N ARG A 187 12.17 11.66 -3.84
CA ARG A 187 12.24 10.34 -4.48
C ARG A 187 11.26 10.17 -5.65
N ASN A 188 10.06 10.78 -5.56
CA ASN A 188 9.04 10.68 -6.61
C ASN A 188 9.27 11.66 -7.79
N GLN A 189 10.20 12.60 -7.67
CA GLN A 189 10.55 13.54 -8.76
C GLN A 189 11.77 13.10 -9.59
N ARG A 190 12.56 12.13 -9.10
CA ARG A 190 13.82 11.69 -9.72
C ARG A 190 13.76 10.28 -10.35
N ILE A 191 12.57 9.71 -10.54
CA ILE A 191 12.33 8.47 -11.29
C ILE A 191 11.54 8.77 -12.56
#